data_AF-A0A6L5FQ23-F1
#
_entry.id   AF-A0A6L5FQ23-F1
#
_cell.length_a   1.000
_cell.length_b   1.000
_cell.length_c   1.000
_cell.angle_alpha   90.00
_cell.angle_beta   90.00
_cell.angle_gamma   90.00
#
_symmetry.space_group_name_H-M   'P 1'
#
loop_
_entity.id
_entity.type
_entity.pdbx_description
1 polymer ?
#
loop_
_entity_poly.entity_id
_entity_poly.type
_entity_poly.pdbx_seq_one_letter_code
_entity_poly.pdbx_strand_id
1 'polypeptide(L)'
;MDQGTRGYADRETIPDQEQKRVALGYLNEAWAEARHDGIDDDCMAQACLFAAFAELVATYGEDAAAEYAETLAARVRNGEYSLDVARQ
;
A
#
# COMPACT_ATOMS: atom_id res chain seq x y z
N MET A 1 -47.73 12.26 3.60
CA MET A 1 -46.62 13.08 4.10
C MET A 1 -45.43 12.13 4.22
N ASP A 2 -44.59 12.13 3.20
CA ASP A 2 -43.44 11.23 3.04
C ASP A 2 -42.19 12.01 3.43
N GLN A 3 -41.62 11.72 4.60
CA GLN A 3 -40.40 12.33 5.11
C GLN A 3 -39.67 11.27 5.94
N GLY A 4 -38.69 10.58 5.35
CA GLY A 4 -37.90 9.59 6.08
C GLY A 4 -36.64 9.01 5.40
N THR A 5 -36.25 9.45 4.21
CA THR A 5 -35.17 8.76 3.44
C THR A 5 -33.96 9.65 3.11
N ARG A 6 -33.66 10.68 3.91
CA ARG A 6 -32.47 11.52 3.67
C ARG A 6 -31.53 11.52 4.87
N GLY A 7 -30.63 10.55 4.89
CA GLY A 7 -29.60 10.42 5.91
C GLY A 7 -28.43 9.49 5.60
N TYR A 8 -28.37 8.86 4.42
CA TYR A 8 -27.12 8.29 3.89
C TYR A 8 -26.46 9.34 3.00
N ALA A 9 -26.06 10.46 3.62
CA ALA A 9 -25.20 11.41 2.94
C ALA A 9 -23.84 10.73 2.71
N ASP A 10 -23.42 10.78 1.45
CA ASP A 10 -22.11 10.39 0.93
C ASP A 10 -21.04 10.28 2.02
N ARG A 11 -20.65 9.03 2.30
CA ARG A 11 -19.37 8.76 2.92
C ARG A 11 -18.35 9.23 1.90
N GLU A 12 -17.93 10.51 1.97
CA GLU A 12 -16.96 11.11 1.07
C GLU A 12 -15.80 10.13 0.90
N THR A 13 -15.76 9.48 -0.25
CA THR A 13 -14.69 8.56 -0.58
C THR A 13 -13.46 9.43 -0.71
N ILE A 14 -12.58 9.30 0.28
CA ILE A 14 -11.26 9.93 0.28
C ILE A 14 -10.66 9.70 -1.11
N PRO A 15 -10.19 10.74 -1.84
CA PRO A 15 -9.58 10.56 -3.15
C PRO A 15 -8.42 9.55 -3.10
N ASP A 16 -8.21 8.74 -4.15
CA ASP A 16 -7.19 7.67 -4.16
C ASP A 16 -5.79 8.13 -3.72
N GLN A 17 -5.39 9.35 -4.10
CA GLN A 17 -4.11 9.93 -3.71
C GLN A 17 -4.05 10.23 -2.20
N GLU A 18 -5.16 10.69 -1.63
CA GLU A 18 -5.28 10.92 -0.20
C GLU A 18 -5.32 9.60 0.57
N GLN A 19 -6.02 8.58 0.05
CA GLN A 19 -6.01 7.23 0.63
C GLN A 19 -4.59 6.65 0.66
N LYS A 20 -3.85 6.77 -0.45
CA LYS A 20 -2.44 6.34 -0.52
C LYS A 20 -1.57 7.07 0.49
N ARG A 21 -1.74 8.39 0.63
CA ARG A 21 -0.98 9.20 1.60
C ARG A 21 -1.26 8.76 3.03
N VAL A 22 -2.52 8.55 3.38
CA VAL A 22 -2.94 8.10 4.71
C VAL A 22 -2.39 6.69 5.00
N ALA A 23 -2.50 5.76 4.05
CA ALA A 23 -1.95 4.41 4.18
C ALA A 23 -0.42 4.41 4.40
N LEU A 24 0.31 5.28 3.69
CA LEU A 24 1.75 5.47 3.90
C LEU A 24 2.05 6.03 5.29
N GLY A 25 1.21 6.91 5.83
CA GLY A 25 1.30 7.38 7.20
C GLY A 25 1.24 6.23 8.21
N TYR A 26 0.22 5.39 8.10
CA TYR A 26 0.07 4.20 8.97
C TYR A 26 1.26 3.24 8.85
N LEU A 27 1.76 2.99 7.64
CA LEU A 27 2.93 2.14 7.44
C LEU A 27 4.20 2.73 8.08
N ASN A 28 4.41 4.05 7.96
CA ASN A 28 5.56 4.71 8.58
C ASN A 28 5.53 4.62 10.11
N GLU A 29 4.36 4.79 10.71
CA GLU A 29 4.16 4.63 12.16
C GLU A 29 4.46 3.20 12.59
N ALA A 30 3.86 2.21 11.93
CA ALA A 30 4.12 0.79 12.20
C ALA A 30 5.60 0.43 12.04
N TRP A 31 6.30 1.04 11.06
CA TRP A 31 7.73 0.83 10.87
C TRP A 31 8.58 1.44 11.98
N ALA A 32 8.20 2.62 12.48
CA ALA A 32 8.89 3.25 13.60
C ALA A 32 8.75 2.41 14.87
N GLU A 33 7.57 1.84 15.12
CA GLU A 33 7.31 0.91 16.22
C GLU A 33 8.12 -0.39 16.07
N ALA A 34 8.09 -1.02 14.88
CA ALA A 34 8.84 -2.24 14.61
C ALA A 34 10.35 -2.07 14.89
N ARG A 35 10.93 -0.93 14.50
CA ARG A 35 12.34 -0.60 14.81
C ARG A 35 12.57 -0.42 16.30
N HIS A 36 11.62 0.17 17.02
CA HIS A 36 11.71 0.32 18.46
C HIS A 36 11.76 -1.04 19.18
N ASP A 37 11.00 -2.01 18.66
CA ASP A 37 10.97 -3.39 19.15
C ASP A 37 12.17 -4.24 18.69
N GLY A 38 13.08 -3.65 17.89
CA GLY A 38 14.31 -4.31 17.43
C GLY A 38 14.11 -5.22 16.21
N ILE A 39 13.02 -5.06 15.46
CA ILE A 39 12.80 -5.76 14.19
C ILE A 39 13.71 -5.15 13.12
N ASP A 40 14.37 -6.02 12.37
CA ASP A 40 15.24 -5.64 11.26
C ASP A 40 14.44 -5.09 10.07
N ASP A 41 14.97 -4.04 9.41
CA ASP A 41 14.30 -3.37 8.31
C ASP A 41 14.07 -4.28 7.10
N ASP A 42 14.97 -5.22 6.82
CA ASP A 42 14.80 -6.18 5.72
C ASP A 42 13.68 -7.17 6.04
N CYS A 43 13.56 -7.58 7.30
CA CYS A 43 12.49 -8.46 7.77
C CYS A 43 11.12 -7.76 7.64
N MET A 44 11.03 -6.50 8.06
CA MET A 44 9.81 -5.71 7.92
C MET A 44 9.41 -5.53 6.45
N ALA A 45 10.38 -5.24 5.57
CA ALA A 45 10.14 -5.12 4.14
C ALA A 45 9.59 -6.43 3.53
N GLN A 46 10.17 -7.57 3.90
CA GLN A 46 9.68 -8.88 3.46
C GLN A 46 8.26 -9.16 3.94
N ALA A 47 7.95 -8.83 5.20
CA ALA A 47 6.61 -8.98 5.75
C ALA A 47 5.58 -8.10 5.02
N CYS A 48 5.93 -6.83 4.74
CA CYS A 48 5.08 -5.93 3.98
C CYS A 48 4.85 -6.43 2.54
N LEU A 49 5.88 -6.95 1.87
CA LEU A 49 5.74 -7.53 0.54
C LEU A 49 4.79 -8.73 0.54
N PHE A 50 4.94 -9.63 1.53
CA PHE A 50 4.03 -10.76 1.68
C PHE A 50 2.59 -10.30 1.86
N ALA A 51 2.34 -9.36 2.79
CA ALA A 51 1.01 -8.83 3.05
C ALA A 51 0.40 -8.18 1.80
N ALA A 52 1.18 -7.40 1.07
CA ALA A 52 0.75 -6.76 -0.17
C ALA A 52 0.35 -7.80 -1.24
N PHE A 53 1.17 -8.83 -1.46
CA PHE A 53 0.84 -9.89 -2.42
C PHE A 53 -0.34 -10.75 -1.98
N ALA A 54 -0.47 -11.05 -0.69
CA ALA A 54 -1.63 -11.77 -0.17
C ALA A 54 -2.94 -11.00 -0.44
N GLU A 55 -2.94 -9.68 -0.25
CA GLU A 55 -4.10 -8.83 -0.57
C GLU A 55 -4.39 -8.77 -2.08
N LEU A 56 -3.35 -8.68 -2.92
CA LEU A 56 -3.51 -8.71 -4.38
C LEU A 56 -4.13 -10.03 -4.85
N VAL A 57 -3.66 -11.16 -4.32
CA VAL A 57 -4.22 -12.49 -4.62
C VAL A 57 -5.65 -12.60 -4.13
N ALA A 58 -5.94 -12.14 -2.91
CA ALA A 58 -7.30 -12.18 -2.36
C ALA A 58 -8.29 -11.31 -3.16
N THR A 59 -7.84 -10.17 -3.68
CA THR A 59 -8.68 -9.21 -4.40
C THR A 59 -8.84 -9.56 -5.88
N TYR A 60 -7.77 -9.99 -6.54
CA TYR A 60 -7.69 -10.12 -8.00
C TYR A 60 -7.40 -11.55 -8.50
N GLY A 61 -7.00 -12.46 -7.61
CA GLY A 61 -6.61 -13.83 -7.95
C GLY A 61 -5.11 -14.02 -8.19
N GLU A 62 -4.67 -15.28 -8.19
CA GLU A 62 -3.25 -15.66 -8.31
C GLU A 62 -2.63 -15.23 -9.64
N ASP A 63 -3.31 -15.45 -10.76
CA ASP A 63 -2.80 -15.12 -12.09
C ASP A 63 -2.56 -13.61 -12.25
N ALA A 64 -3.51 -12.78 -11.80
CA ALA A 64 -3.38 -11.32 -11.88
C ALA A 64 -2.26 -10.79 -10.97
N ALA A 65 -2.09 -11.36 -9.78
CA ALA A 65 -0.99 -11.02 -8.88
C ALA A 65 0.37 -11.42 -9.46
N ALA A 66 0.44 -12.57 -10.14
CA ALA A 66 1.65 -13.04 -10.82
C ALA A 66 2.03 -12.11 -11.99
N GLU A 67 1.08 -11.74 -12.85
CA GLU A 67 1.30 -10.77 -13.93
C GLU A 67 1.80 -9.43 -13.40
N TYR A 68 1.22 -8.93 -12.29
CA TYR A 68 1.72 -7.73 -11.63
C TYR A 68 3.18 -7.90 -11.17
N ALA A 69 3.51 -9.03 -10.54
CA ALA A 69 4.86 -9.32 -10.05
C ALA A 69 5.92 -9.33 -11.17
N GLU A 70 5.58 -9.87 -12.34
CA GLU A 70 6.48 -9.91 -13.50
C GLU A 70 6.95 -8.52 -13.93
N THR A 71 6.10 -7.50 -13.79
CA THR A 71 6.45 -6.11 -14.12
C THR A 71 7.46 -5.50 -13.14
N LEU A 72 7.48 -5.94 -11.87
CA LEU A 72 8.27 -5.30 -10.81
C LEU A 72 9.78 -5.36 -11.09
N ALA A 73 10.26 -6.47 -11.63
CA ALA A 73 11.69 -6.62 -11.92
C ALA A 73 12.19 -5.56 -12.92
N ALA A 74 11.38 -5.19 -13.92
CA ALA A 74 11.70 -4.13 -14.85
C ALA A 74 11.72 -2.76 -14.15
N ARG A 75 10.70 -2.48 -13.33
CA ARG A 75 10.56 -1.22 -12.58
C ARG A 75 11.72 -0.99 -11.60
N VAL A 76 12.14 -2.04 -10.89
CA VAL A 76 13.32 -2.01 -10.00
C VAL A 76 14.59 -1.70 -10.78
N ARG A 77 14.84 -2.37 -11.91
CA ARG A 77 16.02 -2.11 -12.75
C ARG A 77 16.02 -0.71 -13.37
N ASN A 78 14.83 -0.16 -13.63
CA ASN A 78 14.66 1.21 -14.10
C ASN A 78 14.85 2.27 -12.99
N GLY A 79 15.07 1.84 -11.74
CA GLY A 79 15.32 2.74 -10.62
C GLY A 79 14.06 3.38 -10.03
N GLU A 80 12.85 2.90 -10.35
CA GLU A 80 11.60 3.50 -9.87
C GLU A 80 11.46 3.51 -8.33
N TYR A 81 12.20 2.64 -7.65
CA TYR A 81 12.22 2.53 -6.18
C TYR A 81 13.52 3.04 -5.56
N SER A 82 14.44 3.58 -6.37
CA SER A 82 15.69 4.15 -5.88
C SER A 82 15.46 5.60 -5.44
N LEU A 83 15.46 5.84 -4.13
CA LEU A 83 15.20 7.15 -3.55
C LEU A 83 16.37 8.15 -3.71
N ASP A 84 17.54 7.70 -4.17
CA ASP A 84 18.75 8.51 -4.34
C ASP A 84 18.83 9.33 -5.65
N VAL A 85 17.98 9.05 -6.65
CA VAL A 85 18.06 9.73 -7.96
C VAL A 85 17.37 11.11 -7.98
N ALA A 86 16.62 11.47 -6.93
CA ALA A 86 15.88 12.73 -6.86
C ALA A 86 16.65 13.90 -6.21
N ARG A 87 17.95 13.75 -5.90
CA ARG A 87 18.75 14.78 -5.21
C ARG A 87 20.16 15.03 -5.80
N GLN A 88 20.33 14.91 -7.11
CA GLN A 88 21.51 15.45 -7.81
C GLN A 88 21.05 16.44 -8.88
#